data_AF-A0AA38I360-F1
#
_entry.id   AF-A0AA38I360-F1
#
_cell.length_a   1.000
_cell.length_b   1.000
_cell.length_c   1.000
_cell.angle_alpha   90.00
_cell.angle_beta   90.00
_cell.angle_gamma   90.00
#
_symmetry.space_group_name_H-M   'P 1'
#
loop_
_entity.id
_entity.type
_entity.pdbx_description
1 polymer ?
#
loop_
_entity_poly.entity_id
_entity_poly.type
_entity_poly.pdbx_seq_one_letter_code
_entity_poly.pdbx_strand_id
1 'polypeptide(L)' 'MDQPVALTEEYIEEKWNEFKEKFRKNYADEEEENYRKGLFITSLKMVEDHNEKYENGLVNYKMGINQYADYSKDEMPSRR' A
#
# COMPACT_ATOMS: atom_id res chain seq x y z
N MET A 1 11.71 -14.57 15.92
CA MET A 1 12.73 -13.93 15.07
C MET A 1 12.01 -12.80 14.38
N ASP A 2 11.68 -11.76 15.14
CA ASP A 2 10.95 -10.60 14.63
C ASP A 2 12.00 -9.60 14.19
N GLN A 3 12.46 -9.79 12.95
CA GLN A 3 13.24 -8.75 12.29
C GLN A 3 12.35 -7.52 12.18
N PRO A 4 12.86 -6.32 12.51
CA PRO A 4 12.10 -5.10 12.27
C PRO A 4 11.82 -5.05 10.77
N VAL A 5 10.55 -5.17 10.39
CA VAL A 5 10.11 -5.06 9.00
C VAL A 5 10.31 -3.59 8.61
N ALA A 6 11.55 -3.22 8.33
CA ALA A 6 11.82 -2.11 7.46
C ALA A 6 11.06 -2.43 6.17
N LEU A 7 10.37 -1.44 5.59
CA LEU A 7 9.78 -1.53 4.25
C LEU A 7 10.90 -1.80 3.23
N THR A 8 11.39 -3.03 3.17
CA THR A 8 12.42 -3.50 2.25
C THR A 8 11.79 -3.69 0.88
N GLU A 9 12.61 -3.63 -0.16
CA GLU A 9 12.15 -3.87 -1.53
C GLU A 9 11.51 -5.24 -1.67
N GLU A 10 12.04 -6.28 -1.02
CA GLU A 10 11.45 -7.62 -1.00
C GLU A 10 10.04 -7.64 -0.41
N TYR A 11 9.82 -6.99 0.74
CA TYR A 11 8.50 -6.93 1.37
C TYR A 11 7.50 -6.14 0.50
N ILE A 12 7.96 -5.03 -0.08
CA ILE A 12 7.15 -4.24 -1.01
C ILE A 12 6.77 -5.08 -2.22
N GLU A 13 7.70 -5.86 -2.78
CA GLU A 13 7.48 -6.71 -3.94
C GLU A 13 6.51 -7.85 -3.64
N GLU A 14 6.65 -8.51 -2.48
CA GLU A 14 5.70 -9.51 -1.99
C GLU A 14 4.29 -8.90 -1.88
N LYS A 15 4.15 -7.77 -1.18
CA LYS A 15 2.86 -7.09 -1.02
C LYS A 15 2.30 -6.56 -2.33
N TRP A 16 3.15 -6.13 -3.25
CA TRP A 16 2.73 -5.70 -4.58
C TRP A 16 2.17 -6.87 -5.39
N ASN A 17 2.84 -8.02 -5.37
CA ASN A 17 2.37 -9.22 -6.04
C ASN A 17 1.07 -9.75 -5.44
N GLU A 18 0.97 -9.83 -4.11
CA GLU A 18 -0.28 -10.15 -3.41
C GLU A 18 -1.41 -9.18 -3.77
N PHE A 19 -1.11 -7.88 -3.84
CA PHE A 19 -2.07 -6.85 -4.23
C PHE A 19 -2.57 -7.05 -5.66
N LYS A 20 -1.66 -7.25 -6.62
CA LYS A 20 -2.00 -7.51 -8.02
C LYS A 20 -2.85 -8.76 -8.16
N GLU A 21 -2.51 -9.84 -7.47
CA GLU A 21 -3.27 -11.10 -7.52
C GLU A 21 -4.65 -10.94 -6.87
N LYS A 22 -4.71 -10.36 -5.66
CA LYS A 22 -5.94 -10.19 -4.88
C LYS A 22 -6.96 -9.30 -5.58
N PHE A 23 -6.50 -8.23 -6.22
CA PHE A 23 -7.37 -7.27 -6.91
C PHE A 23 -7.38 -7.42 -8.44
N ARG A 24 -6.73 -8.47 -8.95
CA ARG A 24 -6.58 -8.76 -10.39
C ARG A 24 -6.14 -7.55 -11.21
N LYS A 25 -5.14 -6.83 -10.69
CA LYS A 25 -4.59 -5.64 -11.35
C LYS A 25 -3.75 -6.07 -12.54
N ASN A 26 -4.00 -5.44 -13.67
CA ASN A 26 -3.26 -5.61 -14.90
C ASN A 26 -3.02 -4.20 -15.46
N TYR A 27 -1.75 -3.85 -15.65
CA TYR A 27 -1.31 -2.54 -16.13
C TYR A 27 -0.87 -2.69 -17.58
N ALA A 28 -1.07 -1.66 -18.40
CA ALA A 28 -0.83 -1.75 -19.84
C ALA A 28 0.66 -1.85 -20.17
N ASP A 29 1.49 -1.12 -19.44
CA ASP A 29 2.92 -0.94 -19.71
C ASP A 29 3.75 -0.92 -18.41
N GLU A 30 5.05 -1.18 -18.53
CA GLU A 30 5.98 -1.12 -17.39
C GLU A 30 6.05 0.27 -16.75
N GLU A 31 5.88 1.33 -17.53
CA GLU A 31 5.85 2.71 -17.02
C GLU A 31 4.63 2.94 -16.11
N GLU A 32 3.46 2.44 -16.51
CA GLU A 32 2.25 2.49 -15.70
C GLU A 32 2.40 1.61 -14.45
N GLU A 33 2.95 0.41 -14.58
CA GLU A 33 3.20 -0.47 -13.44
C GLU A 33 4.13 0.20 -12.42
N ASN A 34 5.21 0.85 -12.87
CA ASN A 34 6.16 1.51 -11.99
C ASN A 34 5.53 2.73 -11.30
N TYR A 35 4.71 3.51 -12.02
CA TYR A 35 3.95 4.61 -11.44
C TYR A 35 2.97 4.12 -10.36
N ARG A 36 2.18 3.08 -10.67
CA ARG A 36 1.21 2.47 -9.76
C ARG A 36 1.88 1.81 -8.55
N LYS A 37 3.05 1.19 -8.75
CA LYS A 37 3.89 0.65 -7.66
C LYS A 37 4.36 1.76 -6.72
N GLY A 38 4.75 2.93 -7.24
CA GLY A 38 5.10 4.10 -6.41
C GLY A 38 3.94 4.58 -5.52
N LEU A 39 2.72 4.60 -6.06
CA LEU A 39 1.51 4.93 -5.29
C LEU A 39 1.21 3.88 -4.22
N PHE A 40 1.34 2.60 -4.59
CA PHE A 40 1.17 1.48 -3.66
C PHE A 40 2.13 1.55 -2.49
N ILE A 41 3.42 1.84 -2.72
CA ILE A 41 4.42 2.00 -1.67
C ILE A 41 4.01 3.10 -0.70
N THR A 42 3.51 4.22 -1.23
CA THR A 42 3.04 5.34 -0.41
C THR A 42 1.86 4.93 0.47
N SER A 43 0.88 4.22 -0.09
CA SER A 43 -0.27 3.69 0.65
C SER A 43 0.13 2.65 1.69
N LEU A 44 1.05 1.74 1.34
CA LEU A 44 1.57 0.73 2.26
C LEU A 44 2.25 1.39 3.46
N LYS A 45 3.10 2.39 3.21
CA LYS A 45 3.75 3.15 4.28
C LYS A 45 2.75 3.87 5.19
N MET A 46 1.68 4.44 4.63
CA MET A 46 0.62 5.06 5.45
C MET A 46 -0.13 4.05 6.32
N VAL A 47 -0.42 2.87 5.77
CA VAL A 47 -1.09 1.78 6.50
C VAL A 47 -0.20 1.28 7.64
N GLU A 48 1.09 1.04 7.38
CA GLU A 48 2.05 0.61 8.39
C GLU A 48 2.21 1.64 9.50
N ASP A 49 2.41 2.93 9.17
CA ASP A 49 2.51 4.01 10.17
C ASP A 49 1.23 4.13 11.02
N HIS A 50 0.06 3.94 10.42
CA HIS A 50 -1.20 3.93 11.16
C HIS A 50 -1.33 2.70 12.07
N ASN A 51 -0.92 1.53 11.58
CA ASN A 51 -0.95 0.29 12.36
C ASN A 51 0.06 0.32 13.51
N GLU A 52 1.21 0.94 13.32
CA GLU A 52 2.18 1.19 14.40
C GLU A 52 1.57 2.09 15.48
N LYS A 53 0.85 3.14 15.10
CA LYS A 53 0.08 3.97 16.05
C LYS A 53 -1.00 3.16 16.77
N TYR A 54 -1.63 2.20 16.10
CA TYR A 54 -2.63 1.32 16.70
C TYR A 54 -2.00 0.43 17.77
N GLU A 55 -0.86 -0.19 17.48
CA GLU A 55 -0.13 -1.03 18.44
C GLU A 55 0.35 -0.22 19.65
N ASN A 56 0.68 1.06 19.45
CA ASN A 56 0.99 2.01 20.52
C ASN A 56 -0.26 2.55 21.26
N GLY A 57 -1.47 2.13 20.89
CA GLY A 57 -2.72 2.58 21.49
C GLY A 57 -3.11 4.03 21.20
N LEU A 58 -2.49 4.67 20.20
CA LEU A 58 -2.76 6.06 19.80
C LEU A 58 -3.99 6.18 18.88
N VAL A 59 -4.33 5.10 18.18
CA VAL A 59 -5.53 4.98 17.36
C VAL A 59 -6.25 3.67 17.70
N ASN A 60 -7.56 3.63 17.47
CA ASN A 60 -8.44 2.54 17.87
C ASN A 60 -8.87 1.63 16.71
N TYR A 61 -8.31 1.82 15.52
CA TYR A 61 -8.53 0.96 14.36
C TYR A 61 -7.23 0.68 13.63
N LYS A 62 -7.19 -0.46 12.92
CA LYS A 62 -6.12 -0.78 11.98
C LYS A 62 -6.53 -0.39 10.57
N MET A 63 -5.57 0.06 9.78
CA MET A 63 -5.73 0.23 8.35
C MET A 63 -5.23 -1.00 7.60
N GLY A 64 -5.71 -1.17 6.38
CA GLY A 64 -5.29 -2.25 5.50
C GLY A 64 -5.21 -1.76 4.06
N ILE A 65 -4.35 -2.40 3.28
CA ILE A 65 -4.27 -2.19 1.84
C ILE A 65 -5.60 -2.59 1.19
N ASN A 66 -6.15 -1.68 0.39
CA ASN A 66 -7.38 -1.86 -0.37
C ASN A 66 -7.10 -1.69 -1.87
N GLN A 67 -8.09 -1.98 -2.73
CA GLN A 67 -7.99 -1.84 -4.19
C GLN A 67 -7.65 -0.45 -4.72
N TYR A 68 -7.65 0.56 -3.84
CA TYR A 68 -7.31 1.95 -4.14
C TYR A 68 -5.90 2.33 -3.68
N ALA A 69 -5.11 1.37 -3.19
CA ALA A 69 -3.75 1.61 -2.72
C ALA A 69 -2.81 2.11 -3.84
N ASP A 70 -3.15 1.85 -5.10
CA ASP A 70 -2.46 2.28 -6.31
C ASP A 70 -3.04 3.56 -6.95
N TYR A 71 -3.92 4.29 -6.24
CA TYR A 71 -4.49 5.55 -6.74
C TYR A 71 -3.77 6.76 -6.16
N SER A 72 -3.55 7.77 -7.00
CA SER A 72 -3.03 9.05 -6.52
C SER A 72 -4.10 9.77 -5.70
N LYS A 73 -3.66 10.61 -4.75
CA LYS A 73 -4.56 11.53 -4.02
C LYS A 73 -5.32 12.45 -4.97
N ASP A 74 -4.74 12.78 -6.12
CA ASP A 74 -5.38 13.59 -7.17
C ASP A 74 -6.40 12.78 -8.00
N GLU A 75 -6.25 11.46 -8.08
CA GLU A 75 -7.23 10.56 -8.74
C GLU A 75 -8.34 10.10 -7.80
N MET A 76 -8.20 10.30 -6.48
CA MET A 76 -9.29 10.02 -5.55
C MET A 76 -10.47 10.92 -5.95
N PRO A 77 -11.63 10.34 -6.34
CA PRO A 77 -12.78 11.14 -6.69
C PRO A 77 -13.11 12.01 -5.48
N SER A 78 -13.08 13.32 -5.68
CA SER A 78 -13.57 14.26 -4.67
C SER A 78 -14.96 13.76 -4.29
N ARG A 79 -15.15 13.33 -3.05
CA ARG A 79 -16.46 12.99 -2.52
C ARG A 79 -17.31 14.27 -2.58
N ARG A 80 -18.00 14.48 -3.70
CA ARG A 80 -19.07 15.46 -3.83
C ARG A 80 -20.36 14.87 -3.30
#